data_AF-A0A962Q9P3-F1
#
_entry.id   AF-A0A962Q9P3-F1
#
_cell.length_a   1.000
_cell.length_b   1.000
_cell.length_c   1.000
_cell.angle_alpha   90.00
_cell.angle_beta   90.00
_cell.angle_gamma   90.00
#
_symmetry.space_group_name_H-M   'P 1'
#
loop_
_entity.id
_entity.type
_entity.pdbx_description
1 polymer ?
#
loop_
_entity_poly.entity_id
_entity_poly.type
_entity_poly.pdbx_seq_one_letter_code
_entity_poly.pdbx_strand_id
1 'polypeptide(L)'
;MDSSAPAILLGLDPLWLSTAIFVATYALLISERVHRTVAAMLGAGLMILSGIITQDDAFDGVDFNTISLLTGMMILVGITQRTGIFQFVAVWVVKKAKADPRGILVTLATVTAVFSAFFDNVTTVLLIVPVTLLVVDKLEVSPYPFLYAEIFASNIGGTATLIGDPPNIMIGSAVGLSFTDFISELGPVVVCIHFAVLLVIYLLWTRQLTSSPEARARVMAFDARG
;
A
#
# COMPACT_ATOMS: atom_id res chain seq x y z
N MET A 1 45.44 6.90 8.72
CA MET A 1 45.16 5.64 8.01
C MET A 1 45.45 4.52 8.98
N ASP A 2 44.52 4.23 9.89
CA ASP A 2 44.55 3.00 10.66
C ASP A 2 43.54 2.05 10.00
N SER A 3 44.08 1.09 9.25
CA SER A 3 43.36 0.01 8.61
C SER A 3 43.16 -1.14 9.60
N SER A 4 42.39 -0.91 10.65
CA SER A 4 41.86 -2.02 11.46
C SER A 4 40.64 -2.56 10.74
N ALA A 5 40.85 -3.51 9.83
CA ALA A 5 39.76 -4.34 9.34
C ALA A 5 38.99 -4.92 10.54
N PRO A 6 37.65 -5.00 10.48
CA PRO A 6 36.87 -5.63 11.54
C PRO A 6 37.49 -6.99 11.86
N ALA A 7 37.82 -7.24 13.14
CA ALA A 7 38.42 -8.50 13.55
C ALA A 7 37.37 -9.60 13.45
N ILE A 8 37.25 -10.21 12.27
CA ILE A 8 36.29 -11.28 12.02
C ILE A 8 36.61 -12.46 12.90
N LEU A 9 35.66 -12.84 13.73
CA LEU A 9 35.80 -13.90 14.72
C LEU A 9 36.14 -15.27 14.09
N LEU A 10 35.77 -15.44 12.81
CA LEU A 10 35.89 -16.68 12.04
C LEU A 10 37.14 -16.77 11.14
N GLY A 11 37.97 -15.71 11.06
CA GLY A 11 39.15 -15.69 10.19
C GLY A 11 38.85 -15.80 8.68
N LEU A 12 37.59 -15.65 8.29
CA LEU A 12 37.13 -15.62 6.89
C LEU A 12 37.26 -14.20 6.32
N ASP A 13 37.34 -14.10 4.99
CA ASP A 13 37.33 -12.82 4.30
C ASP A 13 36.00 -12.07 4.56
N PRO A 14 36.04 -10.79 5.02
CA PRO A 14 34.85 -9.98 5.29
C PRO A 14 33.87 -9.90 4.13
N LEU A 15 34.39 -9.79 2.91
CA LEU A 15 33.58 -9.59 1.72
C LEU A 15 32.75 -10.84 1.41
N TRP A 16 33.37 -12.01 1.45
CA TRP A 16 32.70 -13.27 1.14
C TRP A 16 31.66 -13.63 2.20
N LEU A 17 31.99 -13.44 3.47
CA LEU A 17 31.06 -13.75 4.57
C LEU A 17 29.86 -12.80 4.57
N SER A 18 30.08 -11.49 4.42
CA SER A 18 29.00 -10.50 4.33
C SER A 18 28.09 -10.74 3.12
N THR A 19 28.68 -11.04 1.96
CA THR A 19 27.92 -11.38 0.74
C THR A 19 27.09 -12.64 0.94
N ALA A 20 27.64 -13.68 1.57
CA ALA A 20 26.90 -14.91 1.84
C ALA A 20 25.71 -14.68 2.78
N ILE A 21 25.92 -13.91 3.87
CA ILE A 21 24.84 -13.55 4.81
C ILE A 21 23.77 -12.72 4.10
N PHE A 22 24.17 -11.76 3.27
CA PHE A 22 23.26 -10.91 2.50
C PHE A 22 22.41 -11.74 1.53
N VAL A 23 23.02 -12.59 0.71
CA VAL A 23 22.32 -13.45 -0.26
C VAL A 23 21.39 -14.42 0.46
N ALA A 24 21.82 -15.04 1.56
CA ALA A 24 20.99 -15.94 2.35
C ALA A 24 19.78 -15.20 2.95
N THR A 25 19.98 -14.00 3.49
CA THR A 25 18.90 -13.17 4.05
C THR A 25 17.89 -12.80 2.96
N TYR A 26 18.36 -12.35 1.80
CA TYR A 26 17.48 -12.06 0.66
C TYR A 26 16.73 -13.29 0.15
N ALA A 27 17.37 -14.45 0.08
CA ALA A 27 16.71 -15.69 -0.29
C ALA A 27 15.60 -16.07 0.70
N LEU A 28 15.82 -15.87 2.01
CA LEU A 28 14.78 -16.06 3.03
C LEU A 28 13.62 -15.07 2.88
N LEU A 29 13.91 -13.80 2.59
CA LEU A 29 12.89 -12.77 2.35
C LEU A 29 12.03 -13.09 1.13
N ILE A 30 12.65 -13.51 0.02
CA ILE A 30 11.96 -13.87 -1.23
C ILE A 30 11.18 -15.17 -1.09
N SER A 31 11.68 -16.12 -0.30
CA SER A 31 11.01 -17.40 -0.05
C SER A 31 9.66 -17.25 0.67
N GLU A 32 9.46 -16.14 1.39
CA GLU A 32 8.28 -15.83 2.22
C GLU A 32 7.90 -16.91 3.26
N ARG A 33 8.74 -17.94 3.45
CA ARG A 33 8.53 -19.04 4.42
C ARG A 33 8.81 -18.62 5.86
N VAL A 34 9.56 -17.54 6.05
CA VAL A 34 9.91 -16.99 7.36
C VAL A 34 9.40 -15.55 7.42
N HIS A 35 8.93 -15.13 8.60
CA HIS A 35 8.48 -13.77 8.80
C HIS A 35 9.60 -12.78 8.45
N ARG A 36 9.30 -11.77 7.62
CA ARG A 36 10.31 -10.84 7.06
C ARG A 36 11.17 -10.18 8.15
N THR A 37 10.54 -9.79 9.25
CA THR A 37 11.24 -9.25 10.44
C THR A 37 12.24 -10.24 11.03
N VAL A 38 11.89 -11.52 11.15
CA VAL A 38 12.79 -12.54 11.71
C VAL A 38 13.98 -12.75 10.76
N ALA A 39 13.73 -12.83 9.46
CA ALA A 39 14.80 -12.96 8.48
C ALA A 39 15.79 -11.77 8.52
N ALA A 40 15.26 -10.54 8.56
CA ALA A 40 16.08 -9.32 8.66
C ALA A 40 16.89 -9.26 9.96
N MET A 41 16.26 -9.55 11.11
CA MET A 41 16.93 -9.55 12.42
C MET A 41 17.99 -10.64 12.55
N LEU A 42 17.76 -11.81 11.97
CA LEU A 42 18.76 -12.88 11.91
C LEU A 42 19.96 -12.47 11.06
N GLY A 43 19.73 -11.89 9.88
CA GLY A 43 20.80 -11.37 9.02
C GLY A 43 21.66 -10.32 9.73
N ALA A 44 21.01 -9.31 10.33
CA ALA A 44 21.70 -8.27 11.11
C ALA A 44 22.45 -8.85 12.32
N GLY A 45 21.83 -9.77 13.06
CA GLY A 45 22.47 -10.44 14.21
C GLY A 45 23.70 -11.24 13.79
N LEU A 46 23.66 -11.96 12.67
CA LEU A 46 24.82 -12.69 12.13
C LEU A 46 25.95 -11.74 11.71
N MET A 47 25.64 -10.58 11.14
CA MET A 47 26.62 -9.56 10.76
C MET A 47 27.35 -8.99 12.00
N ILE A 48 26.63 -8.77 13.11
CA ILE A 48 27.21 -8.31 14.38
C ILE A 48 28.04 -9.43 15.03
N LEU A 49 27.49 -10.64 15.15
CA LEU A 49 28.16 -11.77 15.83
C LEU A 49 29.43 -12.24 15.11
N SER A 50 29.46 -12.11 13.78
CA SER A 50 30.65 -12.42 12.98
C SER A 50 31.73 -11.33 13.06
N GLY A 51 31.41 -10.17 13.65
CA GLY A 51 32.30 -9.03 13.77
C GLY A 51 32.48 -8.25 12.46
N ILE A 52 31.59 -8.41 11.47
CA ILE A 52 31.65 -7.70 10.19
C ILE A 52 31.28 -6.22 10.38
N ILE A 53 30.24 -5.98 11.18
CA ILE A 53 29.80 -4.65 11.59
C ILE A 53 29.75 -4.59 13.12
N THR A 54 29.98 -3.41 13.69
CA THR A 54 29.78 -3.18 15.11
C THR A 54 28.30 -3.02 15.43
N GLN A 55 27.95 -3.05 16.72
CA GLN A 55 26.59 -2.74 17.16
C GLN A 55 26.22 -1.30 16.80
N ASP A 56 27.14 -0.35 16.93
CA ASP A 56 26.91 1.06 16.59
C ASP A 56 26.64 1.23 15.09
N ASP A 57 27.44 0.58 14.23
CA ASP A 57 27.19 0.57 12.77
C ASP A 57 25.81 0.00 12.42
N ALA A 58 25.36 -1.03 13.17
CA ALA A 58 24.04 -1.61 12.95
C ALA A 58 22.90 -0.65 13.35
N PHE A 59 23.09 0.15 14.41
CA PHE A 59 22.13 1.20 14.78
C PHE A 59 22.12 2.35 13.78
N ASP A 60 23.28 2.75 13.25
CA ASP A 60 23.39 3.78 12.22
C ASP A 60 22.74 3.34 10.90
N GLY A 61 22.68 2.04 10.63
CA GLY A 61 21.94 1.46 9.50
C GLY A 61 20.41 1.51 9.65
N VAL A 62 19.89 1.85 10.84
CA VAL A 62 18.43 1.95 11.08
C VAL A 62 17.95 3.37 10.82
N ASP A 63 17.04 3.50 9.85
CA ASP A 63 16.40 4.77 9.56
C ASP A 63 15.24 5.06 10.55
N PHE A 64 15.57 5.76 11.64
CA PHE A 64 14.59 6.14 12.66
C PHE A 64 13.52 7.13 12.16
N ASN A 65 13.84 7.95 11.15
CA ASN A 65 12.86 8.86 10.56
C ASN A 65 11.76 8.08 9.84
N THR A 66 12.16 7.08 9.06
CA THR A 66 11.26 6.14 8.39
C THR A 66 10.39 5.38 9.40
N ILE A 67 10.99 4.82 10.46
CA ILE A 67 10.24 4.08 11.51
C ILE A 67 9.23 5.00 12.21
N SER A 68 9.64 6.22 12.56
CA SER A 68 8.79 7.19 13.25
C SER A 68 7.62 7.65 12.36
N LEU A 69 7.89 7.91 11.08
CA LEU A 69 6.89 8.28 10.09
C LEU A 69 5.86 7.16 9.90
N LEU A 70 6.32 5.92 9.69
CA LEU A 70 5.46 4.73 9.57
C LEU A 70 4.61 4.52 10.81
N THR A 71 5.21 4.62 12.00
CA THR A 71 4.50 4.44 13.27
C THR A 71 3.40 5.49 13.43
N GLY A 72 3.71 6.77 13.22
CA GLY A 72 2.73 7.86 13.30
C GLY A 72 1.59 7.68 12.31
N MET A 73 1.91 7.27 11.09
CA MET A 73 0.89 7.02 10.06
C MET A 73 -0.01 5.83 10.44
N MET A 74 0.55 4.70 10.84
CA MET A 74 -0.21 3.50 11.19
C MET A 74 -1.15 3.75 12.38
N ILE A 75 -0.76 4.62 13.32
CA ILE A 75 -1.65 5.09 14.40
C ILE A 75 -2.84 5.87 13.82
N LEU A 76 -2.60 6.83 12.92
CA LEU A 76 -3.66 7.59 12.25
C LEU A 76 -4.60 6.69 11.46
N VAL A 77 -4.06 5.69 10.74
CA VAL A 77 -4.84 4.68 10.01
C VAL A 77 -5.74 3.90 10.98
N GLY A 78 -5.16 3.36 12.06
CA GLY A 78 -5.89 2.57 13.05
C GLY A 78 -7.00 3.34 13.75
N ILE A 79 -6.81 4.64 14.01
CA ILE A 79 -7.87 5.51 14.53
C ILE A 79 -8.95 5.73 13.48
N THR A 80 -8.55 6.09 12.26
CA THR A 80 -9.47 6.42 11.15
C THR A 80 -10.38 5.24 10.81
N GLN A 81 -9.86 4.01 10.83
CA GLN A 81 -10.64 2.79 10.64
C GLN A 81 -11.77 2.62 11.65
N ARG A 82 -11.60 3.07 12.89
CA ARG A 82 -12.62 2.94 13.95
C ARG A 82 -13.73 3.99 13.86
N THR A 83 -13.56 5.05 13.06
CA THR A 83 -14.53 6.15 12.96
C THR A 83 -15.77 5.83 12.14
N GLY A 84 -15.76 4.74 11.37
CA GLY A 84 -16.84 4.40 10.44
C GLY A 84 -16.77 5.14 9.10
N ILE A 85 -15.63 5.79 8.79
CA ILE A 85 -15.47 6.58 7.56
C ILE A 85 -15.70 5.75 6.29
N PHE A 86 -15.31 4.47 6.28
CA PHE A 86 -15.46 3.58 5.13
C PHE A 86 -16.93 3.24 4.86
N GLN A 87 -17.74 3.05 5.91
CA GLN A 87 -19.18 2.85 5.79
C GLN A 87 -19.87 4.12 5.30
N PHE A 88 -19.45 5.28 5.80
CA PHE A 88 -19.96 6.56 5.30
C PHE A 88 -19.66 6.74 3.80
N VAL A 89 -18.42 6.43 3.39
CA VAL A 89 -17.97 6.52 2.01
C VAL A 89 -18.77 5.58 1.11
N ALA A 90 -19.09 4.36 1.55
CA ALA A 90 -19.96 3.43 0.84
C ALA A 90 -21.29 4.08 0.41
N VAL A 91 -21.98 4.66 1.40
CA VAL A 91 -23.28 5.31 1.20
C VAL A 91 -23.12 6.56 0.33
N TRP A 92 -22.05 7.31 0.54
CA TRP A 92 -21.74 8.49 -0.26
C TRP A 92 -21.52 8.14 -1.73
N VAL A 93 -20.75 7.10 -2.04
CA VAL A 93 -20.47 6.65 -3.40
C VAL A 93 -21.77 6.22 -4.09
N VAL A 94 -22.58 5.40 -3.43
CA VAL A 94 -23.88 4.96 -3.95
C VAL A 94 -24.78 6.14 -4.29
N LYS A 95 -24.91 7.11 -3.37
CA LYS A 95 -25.74 8.31 -3.57
C LYS A 95 -25.20 9.20 -4.67
N LYS A 96 -23.87 9.40 -4.72
CA LYS A 96 -23.20 10.23 -5.72
C LYS A 96 -23.38 9.66 -7.13
N ALA A 97 -23.28 8.34 -7.27
CA ALA A 97 -23.45 7.62 -8.52
C ALA A 97 -24.92 7.34 -8.89
N LYS A 98 -25.89 7.75 -8.04
CA LYS A 98 -27.32 7.48 -8.23
C LYS A 98 -27.63 6.00 -8.46
N ALA A 99 -26.92 5.12 -7.75
CA ALA A 99 -26.96 3.67 -7.91
C ALA A 99 -26.67 3.14 -9.33
N ASP A 100 -26.07 3.95 -10.22
CA ASP A 100 -25.60 3.45 -11.51
C ASP A 100 -24.30 2.66 -11.33
N PRO A 101 -24.23 1.37 -11.74
CA PRO A 101 -23.04 0.54 -11.53
C PRO A 101 -21.76 1.11 -12.15
N ARG A 102 -21.87 1.83 -13.27
CA ARG A 102 -20.71 2.42 -13.94
C ARG A 102 -20.21 3.63 -13.17
N GLY A 103 -21.15 4.48 -12.72
CA GLY A 103 -20.83 5.59 -11.83
C GLY A 103 -20.20 5.12 -10.52
N ILE A 104 -20.70 4.02 -9.95
CA ILE A 104 -20.14 3.42 -8.73
C ILE A 104 -18.73 2.91 -8.98
N LEU A 105 -18.46 2.24 -10.10
CA LEU A 105 -17.11 1.77 -10.44
C LEU A 105 -16.11 2.91 -10.47
N VAL A 106 -16.42 3.99 -11.20
CA VAL A 106 -15.53 5.15 -11.32
C VAL A 106 -15.33 5.83 -9.96
N THR A 107 -16.41 6.00 -9.19
CA THR A 107 -16.35 6.71 -7.92
C THR A 107 -15.62 5.89 -6.86
N LEU A 108 -15.87 4.57 -6.75
CA LEU A 108 -15.15 3.68 -5.83
C LEU A 108 -13.67 3.65 -6.17
N ALA A 109 -13.30 3.45 -7.43
CA ALA A 109 -11.90 3.46 -7.84
C ALA A 109 -11.22 4.81 -7.51
N THR A 110 -11.89 5.93 -7.73
CA THR A 110 -11.35 7.26 -7.38
C THR A 110 -11.15 7.40 -5.88
N VAL A 111 -12.13 7.00 -5.08
CA VAL A 111 -12.04 6.97 -3.61
C VAL A 111 -10.89 6.08 -3.15
N THR A 112 -10.74 4.90 -3.73
CA THR A 112 -9.66 3.95 -3.43
C THR A 112 -8.29 4.56 -3.70
N ALA A 113 -8.11 5.25 -4.83
CA ALA A 113 -6.86 5.94 -5.13
C ALA A 113 -6.57 7.04 -4.11
N VAL A 114 -7.57 7.84 -3.74
CA VAL A 114 -7.39 8.90 -2.73
C VAL A 114 -7.06 8.30 -1.37
N PHE A 115 -7.76 7.25 -0.93
CA PHE A 115 -7.48 6.61 0.34
C PHE A 115 -6.11 5.95 0.37
N SER A 116 -5.69 5.29 -0.71
CA SER A 116 -4.36 4.70 -0.83
C SER A 116 -3.24 5.75 -0.86
N ALA A 117 -3.52 7.00 -1.23
CA ALA A 117 -2.54 8.08 -1.07
C ALA A 117 -2.24 8.39 0.41
N PHE A 118 -3.17 8.07 1.32
CA PHE A 118 -3.06 8.32 2.77
C PHE A 118 -2.93 7.05 3.61
N PHE A 119 -3.02 5.87 3.02
CA PHE A 119 -2.98 4.58 3.70
C PHE A 119 -2.18 3.62 2.85
N ASP A 120 -1.53 2.61 3.44
CA ASP A 120 -0.88 1.61 2.61
C ASP A 120 -1.89 0.88 1.72
N ASN A 121 -1.43 0.48 0.54
CA ASN A 121 -2.25 -0.13 -0.50
C ASN A 121 -3.00 -1.39 -0.04
N VAL A 122 -2.37 -2.24 0.77
CA VAL A 122 -2.97 -3.47 1.31
C VAL A 122 -4.10 -3.13 2.27
N THR A 123 -3.86 -2.25 3.22
CA THR A 123 -4.88 -1.80 4.17
C THR A 123 -6.06 -1.17 3.46
N THR A 124 -5.83 -0.31 2.47
CA THR A 124 -6.92 0.33 1.70
C THR A 124 -7.83 -0.70 1.03
N VAL A 125 -7.24 -1.70 0.37
CA VAL A 125 -7.99 -2.76 -0.32
C VAL A 125 -8.78 -3.60 0.68
N LEU A 126 -8.18 -4.00 1.81
CA LEU A 126 -8.86 -4.81 2.83
C LEU A 126 -10.10 -4.12 3.42
N LEU A 127 -10.15 -2.79 3.43
CA LEU A 127 -11.26 -2.02 3.96
C LEU A 127 -12.33 -1.71 2.92
N ILE A 128 -11.93 -1.42 1.68
CA ILE A 128 -12.86 -1.07 0.60
C ILE A 128 -13.51 -2.32 0.00
N VAL A 129 -12.80 -3.42 -0.17
CA VAL A 129 -13.34 -4.64 -0.80
C VAL A 129 -14.62 -5.14 -0.11
N PRO A 130 -14.71 -5.27 1.22
CA PRO A 130 -15.96 -5.67 1.88
C PRO A 130 -17.13 -4.73 1.59
N VAL A 131 -16.86 -3.42 1.54
CA VAL A 131 -17.84 -2.39 1.21
C VAL A 131 -18.31 -2.55 -0.24
N THR A 132 -17.38 -2.77 -1.16
CA THR A 132 -17.66 -2.97 -2.59
C THR A 132 -18.49 -4.21 -2.82
N LEU A 133 -18.13 -5.33 -2.18
CA LEU A 133 -18.89 -6.58 -2.25
C LEU A 133 -20.34 -6.39 -1.79
N LEU A 134 -20.57 -5.62 -0.72
CA LEU A 134 -21.92 -5.31 -0.26
C LEU A 134 -22.72 -4.50 -1.30
N VAL A 135 -22.11 -3.51 -1.94
CA VAL A 135 -22.77 -2.65 -2.92
C VAL A 135 -23.11 -3.41 -4.20
N VAL A 136 -22.16 -4.19 -4.73
CA VAL A 136 -22.32 -4.92 -6.00
C VAL A 136 -23.27 -6.11 -5.87
N ASP A 137 -23.30 -6.78 -4.71
CA ASP A 137 -24.27 -7.84 -4.39
C ASP A 137 -25.70 -7.29 -4.48
N LYS A 138 -25.96 -6.13 -3.88
CA LYS A 138 -27.29 -5.50 -3.89
C LYS A 138 -27.71 -4.98 -5.26
N LEU A 139 -26.74 -4.57 -6.08
CA LEU A 139 -26.93 -4.16 -7.47
C LEU A 139 -27.08 -5.35 -8.42
N GLU A 140 -26.86 -6.58 -7.95
CA GLU A 140 -26.86 -7.82 -8.75
C GLU A 140 -25.88 -7.75 -9.93
N VAL A 141 -24.71 -7.14 -9.73
CA VAL A 141 -23.64 -7.04 -10.73
C VAL A 141 -22.41 -7.82 -10.31
N SER A 142 -21.62 -8.28 -11.28
CA SER A 142 -20.37 -8.98 -11.00
C SER A 142 -19.40 -8.09 -10.21
N PRO A 143 -18.80 -8.57 -9.12
CA PRO A 143 -17.80 -7.82 -8.35
C PRO A 143 -16.48 -7.64 -9.11
N TYR A 144 -16.21 -8.51 -10.09
CA TYR A 144 -14.91 -8.62 -10.75
C TYR A 144 -14.37 -7.28 -11.30
N PRO A 145 -15.15 -6.47 -12.04
CA PRO A 145 -14.66 -5.20 -12.58
C PRO A 145 -14.32 -4.16 -11.50
N PHE A 146 -15.06 -4.19 -10.38
CA PHE A 146 -14.85 -3.26 -9.26
C PHE A 146 -13.58 -3.61 -8.51
N LEU A 147 -13.37 -4.90 -8.19
CA LEU A 147 -12.16 -5.36 -7.52
C LEU A 147 -10.90 -5.08 -8.37
N TYR A 148 -10.99 -5.28 -9.69
CA TYR A 148 -9.89 -4.91 -10.61
C TYR A 148 -9.61 -3.41 -10.56
N ALA A 149 -10.65 -2.58 -10.67
CA ALA A 149 -10.50 -1.13 -10.59
C ALA A 149 -9.87 -0.69 -9.27
N GLU A 150 -10.26 -1.30 -8.15
CA GLU A 150 -9.74 -1.01 -6.82
C GLU A 150 -8.29 -1.42 -6.63
N ILE A 151 -7.90 -2.60 -7.11
CA ILE A 151 -6.50 -3.07 -7.03
C ILE A 151 -5.59 -2.10 -7.79
N PHE A 152 -5.96 -1.73 -9.02
CA PHE A 152 -5.17 -0.78 -9.80
C PHE A 152 -5.20 0.61 -9.18
N ALA A 153 -6.37 1.11 -8.80
CA ALA A 153 -6.51 2.41 -8.16
C ALA A 153 -5.72 2.51 -6.86
N SER A 154 -5.70 1.46 -6.03
CA SER A 154 -4.95 1.41 -4.79
C SER A 154 -3.44 1.55 -5.05
N ASN A 155 -2.90 0.80 -6.01
CA ASN A 155 -1.48 0.93 -6.35
C ASN A 155 -1.14 2.29 -6.96
N ILE A 156 -1.99 2.81 -7.86
CA ILE A 156 -1.78 4.11 -8.50
C ILE A 156 -1.90 5.26 -7.49
N GLY A 157 -2.83 5.16 -6.55
CA GLY A 157 -3.00 6.16 -5.49
C GLY A 157 -1.85 6.18 -4.50
N GLY A 158 -1.38 5.00 -4.09
CA GLY A 158 -0.28 4.85 -3.14
C GLY A 158 1.04 5.41 -3.67
N THR A 159 1.27 5.35 -4.98
CA THR A 159 2.48 5.93 -5.57
C THR A 159 2.52 7.45 -5.53
N ALA A 160 1.39 8.13 -5.28
CA ALA A 160 1.32 9.60 -5.26
C ALA A 160 2.05 10.23 -4.07
N THR A 161 2.24 9.48 -2.98
CA THR A 161 2.77 10.02 -1.73
C THR A 161 3.94 9.21 -1.23
N LEU A 162 4.74 9.85 -0.39
CA LEU A 162 5.88 9.23 0.27
C LEU A 162 5.50 7.95 1.02
N ILE A 163 4.25 7.83 1.49
CA ILE A 163 3.87 6.84 2.50
C ILE A 163 2.99 5.70 1.94
N GLY A 164 2.45 5.85 0.73
CA GLY A 164 1.50 4.87 0.18
C GLY A 164 2.12 3.49 -0.09
N ASP A 165 3.45 3.39 -0.22
CA ASP A 165 4.16 2.12 -0.28
C ASP A 165 5.56 2.16 0.38
N PRO A 166 6.12 1.00 0.81
CA PRO A 166 7.46 0.94 1.38
C PRO A 166 8.60 1.40 0.45
N PRO A 167 8.59 1.11 -0.87
CA PRO A 167 9.60 1.62 -1.80
C PRO A 167 9.70 3.15 -1.83
N ASN A 168 8.57 3.86 -1.83
CA ASN A 168 8.53 5.32 -1.79
C ASN A 168 9.19 5.86 -0.53
N ILE A 169 8.91 5.26 0.62
CA ILE A 169 9.54 5.64 1.88
C ILE A 169 11.05 5.40 1.82
N MET A 170 11.49 4.24 1.32
CA MET A 170 12.92 3.95 1.18
C MET A 170 13.63 4.96 0.29
N ILE A 171 13.02 5.33 -0.85
CA ILE A 171 13.56 6.35 -1.75
C ILE A 171 13.60 7.70 -1.03
N GLY A 172 12.47 8.14 -0.48
CA GLY A 172 12.38 9.45 0.14
C GLY A 172 13.30 9.62 1.33
N SER A 173 13.51 8.57 2.13
CA SER A 173 14.46 8.61 3.23
C SER A 173 15.92 8.60 2.76
N ALA A 174 16.24 7.84 1.71
CA ALA A 174 17.59 7.79 1.16
C ALA A 174 18.05 9.11 0.51
N VAL A 175 17.13 9.86 -0.10
CA VAL A 175 17.43 11.14 -0.76
C VAL A 175 16.93 12.38 0.00
N GLY A 176 16.28 12.21 1.15
CA GLY A 176 15.76 13.30 1.98
C GLY A 176 14.56 14.05 1.39
N LEU A 177 13.73 13.37 0.59
CA LEU A 177 12.50 13.95 0.03
C LEU A 177 11.39 13.98 1.07
N SER A 178 10.65 15.08 1.08
CA SER A 178 9.47 15.27 1.92
C SER A 178 8.22 14.67 1.29
N PHE A 179 7.17 14.52 2.11
CA PHE A 179 5.83 14.13 1.64
C PHE A 179 5.30 15.05 0.52
N THR A 180 5.57 16.34 0.63
CA THR A 180 5.11 17.33 -0.36
C THR A 180 5.84 17.21 -1.69
N ASP A 181 7.11 16.81 -1.67
CA ASP A 181 7.90 16.63 -2.90
C ASP A 181 7.34 15.47 -3.75
N PHE A 182 6.94 14.38 -3.09
CA PHE A 182 6.27 13.27 -3.77
C PHE A 182 4.96 13.72 -4.43
N ILE A 183 4.14 14.51 -3.72
CA ILE A 183 2.87 14.98 -4.27
C ILE A 183 3.09 15.93 -5.46
N SER A 184 4.06 16.84 -5.38
CA SER A 184 4.30 17.79 -6.46
C SER A 184 4.82 17.11 -7.73
N GLU A 185 5.70 16.11 -7.57
CA GLU A 185 6.34 15.44 -8.70
C GLU A 185 5.47 14.29 -9.26
N LEU A 186 4.94 13.43 -8.39
CA LEU A 186 4.18 12.24 -8.80
C LEU A 186 2.69 12.49 -8.92
N GLY A 187 2.13 13.45 -8.19
CA GLY A 187 0.69 13.74 -8.19
C GLY A 187 0.11 13.96 -9.60
N PRO A 188 0.69 14.84 -10.44
CA PRO A 188 0.21 15.04 -11.81
C PRO A 188 0.26 13.77 -12.66
N VAL A 189 1.33 12.98 -12.51
CA VAL A 189 1.52 11.71 -13.23
C VAL A 189 0.50 10.67 -12.79
N VAL A 190 0.26 10.55 -11.49
CA VAL A 190 -0.72 9.65 -10.90
C VAL A 190 -2.13 9.97 -11.39
N VAL A 191 -2.50 11.25 -11.45
CA VAL A 191 -3.80 11.67 -11.99
C VAL A 191 -3.97 11.20 -13.44
N CYS A 192 -2.96 11.42 -14.28
CA CYS A 192 -2.98 10.98 -15.68
C CYS A 192 -3.09 9.45 -15.81
N ILE A 193 -2.30 8.69 -15.04
CA ILE A 193 -2.32 7.22 -15.05
C ILE A 193 -3.68 6.72 -14.54
N HIS A 194 -4.21 7.31 -13.47
CA HIS A 194 -5.50 6.94 -12.89
C HIS A 194 -6.62 7.10 -13.92
N PHE A 195 -6.67 8.24 -14.61
CA PHE A 195 -7.64 8.46 -15.68
C PHE A 195 -7.47 7.48 -16.85
N ALA A 196 -6.23 7.22 -17.28
CA ALA A 196 -5.96 6.29 -18.38
C ALA A 196 -6.41 4.86 -18.04
N VAL A 197 -6.06 4.37 -16.84
CA VAL A 197 -6.44 3.03 -16.37
C VAL A 197 -7.95 2.94 -16.15
N LEU A 198 -8.56 3.95 -15.54
CA LEU A 198 -10.02 4.00 -15.40
C LEU A 198 -10.73 3.98 -16.74
N LEU A 199 -10.23 4.71 -17.73
CA LEU A 199 -10.81 4.71 -19.07
C LEU A 199 -10.76 3.31 -19.70
N VAL A 200 -9.61 2.63 -19.61
CA VAL A 200 -9.47 1.26 -20.11
C VAL A 200 -10.44 0.31 -19.41
N ILE A 201 -10.48 0.31 -18.08
CA ILE A 201 -11.38 -0.55 -17.29
C ILE A 201 -12.84 -0.23 -17.63
N TYR A 202 -13.20 1.05 -17.72
CA TYR A 202 -14.54 1.47 -18.09
C TYR A 202 -14.91 0.94 -19.48
N LEU A 203 -14.06 1.11 -20.50
CA LEU A 203 -14.35 0.65 -21.86
C LEU A 203 -14.46 -0.87 -21.95
N LEU A 204 -13.66 -1.62 -21.20
CA LEU A 204 -13.69 -3.09 -21.18
C LEU A 204 -14.97 -3.64 -20.54
N TRP A 205 -15.43 -3.07 -19.42
CA TRP A 205 -16.50 -3.66 -18.61
C TRP A 205 -17.84 -2.89 -18.63
N THR A 206 -17.93 -1.69 -19.21
CA THR A 206 -19.17 -0.88 -19.23
C THR A 206 -20.39 -1.63 -19.81
N ARG A 207 -20.16 -2.53 -20.77
CA ARG A 207 -21.22 -3.35 -21.40
C ARG A 207 -21.79 -4.42 -20.47
N GLN A 208 -21.03 -4.86 -19.47
CA GLN A 208 -21.42 -5.89 -18.50
C GLN A 208 -22.03 -5.27 -17.23
N LEU A 209 -21.91 -3.95 -17.06
CA LEU A 209 -22.36 -3.21 -15.88
C LEU A 209 -23.77 -2.63 -16.09
N THR A 210 -24.75 -3.52 -16.15
CA THR A 210 -26.18 -3.18 -16.22
C THR A 210 -26.92 -3.75 -15.01
N SER A 211 -27.73 -2.93 -14.34
CA SER A 211 -28.54 -3.34 -13.20
C SER A 211 -30.01 -2.98 -13.42
N SER A 212 -30.92 -3.78 -12.86
CA SER A 212 -32.35 -3.53 -12.96
C SER A 212 -32.76 -2.26 -12.18
N PRO A 213 -33.83 -1.55 -12.60
CA PRO A 213 -34.34 -0.38 -11.86
C PRO A 213 -34.68 -0.70 -10.39
N GLU A 214 -35.17 -1.91 -10.13
CA GLU A 214 -35.48 -2.41 -8.79
C GLU A 214 -34.23 -2.58 -7.93
N ALA A 215 -33.15 -3.15 -8.49
CA ALA A 215 -31.86 -3.26 -7.80
C ALA A 215 -31.27 -1.88 -7.46
N ARG A 216 -31.38 -0.93 -8.41
CA ARG A 216 -30.97 0.46 -8.18
C ARG A 216 -31.78 1.12 -7.06
N ALA A 217 -33.10 0.91 -7.02
CA ALA A 217 -33.97 1.45 -5.97
C ALA A 217 -33.64 0.87 -4.59
N ARG A 218 -33.37 -0.44 -4.48
CA ARG A 218 -32.93 -1.07 -3.22
C ARG A 218 -31.64 -0.46 -2.70
N VAL A 219 -30.70 -0.17 -3.59
CA VAL A 219 -29.39 0.39 -3.22
C VAL A 219 -29.50 1.89 -2.89
N MET A 220 -30.39 2.63 -3.55
CA MET A 220 -30.68 4.02 -3.18
C MET A 220 -31.35 4.17 -1.81
N ALA A 221 -32.02 3.13 -1.31
CA ALA A 221 -32.62 3.10 0.01
C ALA A 221 -31.59 2.89 1.15
N PHE A 222 -30.30 2.67 0.85
CA PHE A 222 -29.26 2.60 1.87
C PHE A 222 -29.18 3.91 2.66
N ASP A 223 -29.38 3.80 3.97
CA ASP A 223 -29.08 4.88 4.91
C ASP A 223 -27.76 4.59 5.64
N ALA A 224 -27.03 5.65 6.02
CA ALA A 224 -25.72 5.53 6.66
C ALA A 224 -25.78 4.95 8.09
N ARG A 225 -26.97 4.55 8.56
CA ARG A 225 -27.22 4.04 9.92
C ARG A 225 -27.66 2.56 9.97
N GLY A 226 -27.66 1.85 8.84
CA GLY A 226 -28.10 0.45 8.76
C GLY A 226 -29.39 0.29 7.98
#